data_AF-A0AAQ3SG32-F1
#
_entry.id   AF-A0AAQ3SG32-F1
#
_cell.length_a   1.000
_cell.length_b   1.000
_cell.length_c   1.000
_cell.angle_alpha   90.00
_cell.angle_beta   90.00
_cell.angle_gamma   90.00
#
_symmetry.space_group_name_H-M   'P 1'
#
loop_
_entity.id
_entity.type
_entity.pdbx_description
1 polymer ?
#
loop_
_entity_poly.entity_id
_entity_poly.type
_entity_poly.pdbx_seq_one_letter_code
_entity_poly.pdbx_strand_id
1 'polypeptide(L)'
;MSARDRETAEALVRLAASLDGAVLGLGTAAVAVASWVKYLAVSGQLRLVASAATASIADLRSILPGDKGESRLAAVRGYVRPRPGGSYLRPPFSGEPGVITKHTQMCLFTEWRGIFGWTFDLHALLFRSWKEQIVTSFRSVPFVLASSELGYPPVVHINVDKADQPLPLTTVFHKLIPIETTPYTLFQTIIGNGYPIALLDEEKILPVGKVLTAIGLLRAKGDGSVEITSCPDIPFFLSELTKDEMQAQLASRSRILFWGSVVLGTLSVGLLGHAIYRSWKRIKLRREARQAQQMFEEAEDAIQEDDSSDEGEIGDGQLCVVCLRRRRKAAFIPCGHLVCCCKCALRVEREIDPLCPMCRQDIRYMMRIYDS
;
A
#
# COMPACT_ATOMS: atom_id res chain seq x y z
N MET A 1 4.40 -25.16 4.53
CA MET A 1 5.01 -23.87 4.14
C MET A 1 6.33 -24.17 3.47
N SER A 2 6.51 -23.73 2.23
CA SER A 2 7.67 -24.05 1.41
C SER A 2 8.91 -23.29 1.91
N ALA A 3 10.11 -23.82 1.71
CA ALA A 3 11.36 -23.13 2.06
C ALA A 3 11.45 -21.72 1.44
N ARG A 4 10.86 -21.54 0.25
CA ARG A 4 10.71 -20.23 -0.43
C ARG A 4 9.84 -19.22 0.34
N ASP A 5 8.81 -19.69 1.03
CA ASP A 5 7.93 -18.81 1.82
C ASP A 5 8.66 -18.29 3.06
N ARG A 6 9.62 -19.07 3.59
CA ARG A 6 10.41 -18.70 4.75
C ARG A 6 11.49 -17.67 4.41
N GLU A 7 12.18 -17.84 3.28
CA GLU A 7 13.19 -16.88 2.80
C GLU A 7 12.56 -15.54 2.40
N THR A 8 11.40 -15.56 1.74
CA THR A 8 10.66 -14.33 1.40
C THR A 8 10.11 -13.62 2.64
N ALA A 9 9.62 -14.37 3.63
CA ALA A 9 9.22 -13.80 4.91
C ALA A 9 10.40 -13.19 5.68
N GLU A 10 11.56 -13.86 5.72
CA GLU A 10 12.77 -13.32 6.37
C GLU A 10 13.29 -12.06 5.66
N ALA A 11 13.25 -12.02 4.33
CA ALA A 11 13.63 -10.84 3.56
C ALA A 11 12.69 -9.65 3.82
N LEU A 12 11.37 -9.88 3.87
CA LEU A 12 10.39 -8.86 4.23
C LEU A 12 10.58 -8.34 5.65
N VAL A 13 10.91 -9.22 6.60
CA VAL A 13 11.20 -8.84 8.00
C VAL A 13 12.48 -7.99 8.08
N ARG A 14 13.52 -8.30 7.31
CA ARG A 14 14.75 -7.49 7.27
C ARG A 14 14.53 -6.12 6.63
N LEU A 15 13.73 -6.06 5.56
CA LEU A 15 13.31 -4.79 4.94
C LEU A 15 12.48 -3.95 5.92
N ALA A 16 11.53 -4.58 6.62
CA ALA A 16 10.76 -3.94 7.68
C ALA A 16 11.62 -3.52 8.89
N ALA A 17 12.76 -4.16 9.14
CA ALA A 17 13.69 -3.74 10.18
C ALA A 17 14.59 -2.56 9.74
N SER A 18 14.82 -2.41 8.43
CA SER A 18 15.66 -1.35 7.84
C SER A 18 14.96 0.01 7.71
N LEU A 19 13.63 0.02 7.63
CA LEU A 19 12.82 1.24 7.54
C LEU A 19 12.47 1.75 8.94
N ASP A 20 12.49 3.07 9.13
CA ASP A 20 12.02 3.68 10.37
C ASP A 20 10.59 3.18 10.64
N GLY A 21 10.35 2.58 11.82
CA GLY A 21 9.05 1.96 12.16
C GLY A 21 7.85 2.90 11.98
N ALA A 22 8.09 4.21 12.01
CA ALA A 22 7.10 5.23 11.66
C ALA A 22 6.71 5.21 10.17
N VAL A 23 7.66 5.08 9.25
CA VAL A 23 7.43 5.04 7.80
C VAL A 23 6.65 3.77 7.42
N LEU A 24 6.99 2.62 8.02
CA LEU A 24 6.23 1.39 7.83
C LEU A 24 4.82 1.48 8.42
N GLY A 25 4.68 2.08 9.60
CA GLY A 25 3.39 2.34 10.22
C GLY A 25 2.49 3.22 9.34
N LEU A 26 3.04 4.29 8.76
CA LEU A 26 2.33 5.18 7.84
C LEU A 26 2.00 4.50 6.50
N GLY A 27 2.94 3.75 5.93
CA GLY A 27 2.71 3.02 4.68
C GLY A 27 1.61 1.97 4.82
N THR A 28 1.64 1.17 5.89
CA THR A 28 0.59 0.19 6.20
C THR A 28 -0.75 0.84 6.50
N ALA A 29 -0.76 2.02 7.16
CA ALA A 29 -1.98 2.81 7.36
C ALA A 29 -2.61 3.22 6.02
N ALA A 30 -1.81 3.74 5.09
CA ALA A 30 -2.29 4.17 3.78
C ALA A 30 -2.92 3.01 2.99
N VAL A 31 -2.28 1.84 3.01
CA VAL A 31 -2.83 0.63 2.36
C VAL A 31 -4.11 0.16 3.05
N ALA A 32 -4.20 0.23 4.38
CA ALA A 32 -5.41 -0.11 5.13
C ALA A 32 -6.57 0.82 4.74
N VAL A 33 -6.33 2.13 4.66
CA VAL A 33 -7.32 3.13 4.23
C VAL A 33 -7.76 2.89 2.78
N ALA A 34 -6.82 2.69 1.86
CA ALA A 34 -7.15 2.39 0.47
C ALA A 34 -7.97 1.10 0.33
N SER A 35 -7.66 0.08 1.14
CA SER A 35 -8.42 -1.18 1.20
C SER A 35 -9.82 -0.97 1.78
N TRP A 36 -9.97 -0.10 2.78
CA TRP A 36 -11.27 0.27 3.36
C TRP A 36 -12.17 1.01 2.36
N VAL A 37 -11.62 1.95 1.59
CA VAL A 37 -12.37 2.65 0.53
C VAL A 37 -12.85 1.65 -0.54
N LYS A 38 -11.99 0.71 -0.95
CA LYS A 38 -12.38 -0.38 -1.86
C LYS A 38 -13.47 -1.27 -1.25
N TYR A 39 -13.38 -1.59 0.04
CA TYR A 39 -14.41 -2.34 0.75
C TYR A 39 -15.75 -1.61 0.70
N LEU A 40 -15.79 -0.31 1.00
CA LEU A 40 -17.01 0.48 0.94
C LEU A 40 -17.63 0.47 -0.46
N ALA A 41 -16.83 0.66 -1.51
CA ALA A 41 -17.29 0.60 -2.89
C ALA A 41 -17.87 -0.79 -3.25
N VAL A 42 -17.16 -1.88 -2.96
CA VAL A 42 -17.62 -3.25 -3.25
C VAL A 42 -18.85 -3.60 -2.41
N SER A 43 -18.95 -3.12 -1.17
CA SER A 43 -20.12 -3.33 -0.33
C SER A 43 -21.36 -2.60 -0.84
N GLY A 44 -21.20 -1.38 -1.40
CA GLY A 44 -22.27 -0.65 -2.08
C GLY A 44 -22.75 -1.38 -3.32
N GLN A 45 -21.81 -1.88 -4.14
CA GLN A 45 -22.10 -2.71 -5.31
C GLN A 45 -22.87 -3.98 -4.94
N LEU A 46 -22.47 -4.66 -3.87
CA LEU A 46 -23.18 -5.84 -3.36
C LEU A 46 -24.63 -5.52 -2.99
N ARG A 47 -24.88 -4.39 -2.31
CA ARG A 47 -26.24 -3.96 -1.96
C ARG A 47 -27.08 -3.65 -3.19
N LEU A 48 -26.49 -2.98 -4.19
CA LEU A 48 -27.18 -2.70 -5.47
C LEU A 48 -27.55 -4.00 -6.20
N VAL A 49 -26.59 -4.93 -6.36
CA VAL A 49 -26.85 -6.24 -6.99
C VAL A 49 -27.84 -7.09 -6.18
N ALA A 50 -27.85 -6.95 -4.85
CA ALA A 50 -28.85 -7.58 -3.98
C ALA A 50 -30.25 -7.00 -4.19
N SER A 51 -30.35 -5.66 -4.35
CA SER A 51 -31.61 -4.96 -4.58
C SER A 51 -32.20 -5.16 -5.98
N ALA A 52 -31.40 -5.58 -6.96
CA ALA A 52 -31.86 -5.83 -8.32
C ALA A 52 -32.98 -6.88 -8.31
N ALA A 53 -34.12 -6.62 -8.97
CA ALA A 53 -35.19 -7.63 -9.04
C ALA A 53 -34.72 -8.83 -9.90
N THR A 54 -34.81 -10.05 -9.36
CA THR A 54 -34.60 -11.26 -10.18
C THR A 54 -35.88 -11.52 -10.95
N ALA A 55 -35.83 -11.45 -12.27
CA ALA A 55 -37.01 -11.61 -13.11
C ALA A 55 -36.78 -12.64 -14.20
N SER A 56 -37.78 -13.50 -14.43
CA SER A 56 -37.84 -14.21 -15.70
C SER A 56 -38.12 -13.21 -16.82
N ILE A 57 -37.71 -13.51 -18.05
CA ILE A 57 -37.95 -12.61 -19.19
C ILE A 57 -39.45 -12.38 -19.43
N ALA A 58 -40.31 -13.33 -19.04
CA ALA A 58 -41.76 -13.20 -19.13
C ALA A 58 -42.33 -12.20 -18.10
N ASP A 59 -41.77 -12.18 -16.90
CA ASP A 59 -42.28 -11.38 -15.79
C ASP A 59 -41.75 -9.95 -15.81
N LEU A 60 -40.80 -9.63 -16.70
CA LEU A 60 -40.20 -8.30 -16.77
C LEU A 60 -41.20 -7.16 -16.95
N ARG A 61 -42.31 -7.43 -17.66
CA ARG A 61 -43.38 -6.44 -17.85
C ARG A 61 -44.06 -6.05 -16.54
N SER A 62 -44.11 -6.95 -15.56
CA SER A 62 -44.69 -6.66 -14.24
C SER A 62 -43.79 -5.80 -13.36
N ILE A 63 -42.48 -5.82 -13.63
CA ILE A 63 -41.46 -5.09 -12.86
C ILE A 63 -41.17 -3.72 -13.49
N LEU A 64 -41.63 -3.49 -14.73
CA LEU A 64 -41.51 -2.21 -15.39
C LEU A 64 -42.10 -1.11 -14.52
N PRO A 65 -41.40 0.03 -14.40
CA PRO A 65 -41.96 1.18 -13.74
C PRO A 65 -43.17 1.64 -14.57
N GLY A 66 -44.30 1.92 -13.90
CA GLY A 66 -45.37 2.68 -14.54
C GLY A 66 -44.81 4.02 -15.05
N ASP A 67 -45.54 4.68 -15.95
CA ASP A 67 -45.21 5.85 -16.80
C ASP A 67 -44.41 7.01 -16.15
N LYS A 68 -44.22 6.99 -14.83
CA LYS A 68 -43.39 7.89 -14.03
C LYS A 68 -41.88 7.58 -14.07
N GLY A 69 -41.26 7.39 -15.22
CA GLY A 69 -39.80 7.55 -15.45
C GLY A 69 -38.76 6.89 -14.49
N GLU A 70 -39.15 6.08 -13.50
CA GLU A 70 -38.25 5.56 -12.46
C GLU A 70 -37.50 4.34 -12.98
N SER A 71 -36.24 4.49 -13.37
CA SER A 71 -35.41 3.35 -13.79
C SER A 71 -35.29 2.31 -12.66
N ARG A 72 -35.78 1.08 -12.87
CA ARG A 72 -35.61 -0.03 -11.92
C ARG A 72 -34.47 -0.94 -12.34
N LEU A 73 -33.68 -1.37 -11.37
CA LEU A 73 -32.60 -2.32 -11.58
C LEU A 73 -33.15 -3.75 -11.60
N ALA A 74 -32.86 -4.49 -12.67
CA ALA A 74 -33.24 -5.90 -12.77
C ALA A 74 -32.09 -6.77 -13.27
N ALA A 75 -32.13 -8.03 -12.86
CA ALA A 75 -31.22 -9.07 -13.30
C ALA A 75 -32.01 -10.12 -14.09
N VAL A 76 -31.59 -10.35 -15.33
CA VAL A 76 -32.30 -11.18 -16.31
C VAL A 76 -31.33 -12.18 -16.92
N ARG A 77 -31.70 -13.45 -16.88
CA ARG A 77 -30.92 -14.53 -17.49
C ARG A 77 -31.59 -14.98 -18.79
N GLY A 78 -30.80 -15.13 -19.86
CA GLY A 78 -31.33 -15.59 -21.14
C GLY A 78 -30.25 -15.97 -22.15
N TYR A 79 -30.71 -16.45 -23.30
CA TYR A 79 -29.87 -16.86 -24.42
C TYR A 79 -29.64 -15.70 -25.38
N VAL A 80 -28.38 -15.48 -25.74
CA VAL A 80 -27.98 -14.44 -26.69
C VAL A 80 -28.51 -14.76 -28.10
N ARG A 81 -29.24 -13.81 -28.69
CA ARG A 81 -29.80 -13.92 -30.04
C ARG A 81 -29.62 -12.61 -30.80
N PRO A 82 -29.37 -12.63 -32.12
CA PRO A 82 -29.55 -11.42 -32.91
C PRO A 82 -31.00 -10.96 -32.82
N ARG A 83 -31.24 -9.67 -33.04
CA ARG A 83 -32.61 -9.15 -33.18
C ARG A 83 -33.38 -9.97 -34.23
N PRO A 84 -34.69 -10.22 -34.06
CA PRO A 84 -35.49 -10.89 -35.11
C PRO A 84 -35.33 -10.17 -36.45
N GLY A 85 -34.89 -10.90 -37.50
CA GLY A 85 -34.56 -10.34 -38.81
C GLY A 85 -33.20 -9.61 -38.91
N GLY A 86 -32.39 -9.63 -37.86
CA GLY A 86 -31.06 -9.03 -37.81
C GLY A 86 -29.96 -9.94 -38.36
N SER A 87 -28.82 -9.32 -38.71
CA SER A 87 -27.61 -10.03 -39.15
C SER A 87 -26.72 -10.45 -37.97
N TYR A 88 -25.85 -11.44 -38.23
CA TYR A 88 -24.75 -11.81 -37.34
C TYR A 88 -23.44 -11.23 -37.86
N LEU A 89 -22.49 -10.97 -36.98
CA LEU A 89 -21.12 -10.60 -37.34
C LEU A 89 -20.30 -11.88 -37.52
N ARG A 90 -19.50 -11.94 -38.59
CA ARG A 90 -18.47 -12.97 -38.77
C ARG A 90 -17.10 -12.30 -38.69
N PRO A 91 -16.25 -12.67 -37.72
CA PRO A 91 -14.89 -12.17 -37.66
C PRO A 91 -14.07 -12.77 -38.82
N PRO A 92 -13.05 -12.06 -39.31
CA PRO A 92 -12.30 -12.46 -40.50
C PRO A 92 -11.47 -13.73 -40.31
N PHE A 93 -10.99 -14.05 -39.10
CA PHE A 93 -10.09 -15.20 -38.91
C PHE A 93 -10.85 -16.48 -38.50
N SER A 94 -11.71 -16.39 -37.49
CA SER A 94 -12.47 -17.57 -37.02
C SER A 94 -13.67 -17.93 -37.92
N GLY A 95 -14.37 -16.93 -38.48
CA GLY A 95 -15.60 -17.15 -39.25
C GLY A 95 -16.84 -17.56 -38.43
N GLU A 96 -16.71 -17.77 -37.11
CA GLU A 96 -17.84 -18.12 -36.24
C GLU A 96 -18.81 -16.95 -36.06
N PRO A 97 -20.14 -17.16 -36.16
CA PRO A 97 -21.11 -16.10 -36.02
C PRO A 97 -21.25 -15.62 -34.57
N GLY A 98 -21.09 -14.32 -34.36
CA GLY A 98 -21.28 -13.66 -33.07
C GLY A 98 -22.11 -12.38 -33.17
N VAL A 99 -22.60 -11.89 -32.02
CA VAL A 99 -23.30 -10.59 -31.93
C VAL A 99 -22.37 -9.44 -31.58
N ILE A 100 -21.25 -9.75 -30.93
CA ILE A 100 -20.19 -8.80 -30.61
C ILE A 100 -18.89 -9.43 -31.07
N THR A 101 -18.04 -8.65 -31.74
CA THR A 101 -16.67 -9.06 -32.07
C THR A 101 -15.70 -8.00 -31.57
N LYS A 102 -14.64 -8.47 -30.92
CA LYS A 102 -13.54 -7.64 -30.43
C LYS A 102 -12.24 -8.26 -30.93
N HIS A 103 -11.53 -7.52 -31.78
CA HIS A 103 -10.20 -7.90 -32.23
C HIS A 103 -9.19 -6.99 -31.54
N THR A 104 -8.20 -7.59 -30.89
CA THR A 104 -7.14 -6.90 -30.16
C THR A 104 -5.78 -7.40 -30.62
N GLN A 105 -4.94 -6.46 -31.03
CA GLN A 105 -3.56 -6.72 -31.40
C GLN A 105 -2.63 -6.09 -30.35
N MET A 106 -1.82 -6.92 -29.71
CA MET A 106 -0.94 -6.53 -28.62
C MET A 106 0.51 -6.79 -29.01
N CYS A 107 1.40 -5.84 -28.75
CA CYS A 107 2.82 -6.09 -28.89
C CYS A 107 3.42 -6.47 -27.54
N LEU A 108 4.13 -7.60 -27.52
CA LEU A 108 4.80 -8.12 -26.33
C LEU A 108 6.25 -7.66 -26.35
N PHE A 109 6.64 -6.90 -25.33
CA PHE A 109 8.02 -6.46 -25.14
C PHE A 109 8.75 -7.36 -24.13
N THR A 110 10.07 -7.47 -24.27
CA THR A 110 10.90 -8.08 -23.21
C THR A 110 10.92 -7.17 -21.98
N GLU A 111 10.76 -7.77 -20.80
CA GLU A 111 11.19 -7.15 -19.55
C GLU A 111 12.67 -7.46 -19.34
N TRP A 112 13.48 -6.44 -19.06
CA TRP A 112 14.91 -6.62 -18.82
C TRP A 112 15.12 -7.37 -17.50
N ARG A 113 15.60 -8.62 -17.56
CA ARG A 113 16.17 -9.32 -16.42
C ARG A 113 17.66 -9.00 -16.35
N GLY A 114 18.03 -8.08 -15.47
CA GLY A 114 19.42 -7.63 -15.33
C GLY A 114 20.45 -8.74 -15.11
N ILE A 115 21.69 -8.46 -15.53
CA ILE A 115 22.81 -9.41 -15.67
C ILE A 115 23.35 -9.94 -14.32
N PHE A 116 22.93 -9.39 -13.17
CA PHE A 116 23.47 -9.78 -11.86
C PHE A 116 22.53 -10.62 -10.98
N GLY A 117 21.29 -10.91 -11.38
CA GLY A 117 20.37 -11.69 -10.53
C GLY A 117 19.84 -10.97 -9.29
N TRP A 118 20.08 -9.65 -9.17
CA TRP A 118 19.49 -8.78 -8.14
C TRP A 118 18.30 -8.03 -8.76
N THR A 119 17.08 -8.24 -8.26
CA THR A 119 15.87 -7.53 -8.71
C THR A 119 15.56 -6.37 -7.78
N PHE A 120 16.33 -5.28 -7.86
CA PHE A 120 15.81 -3.96 -7.47
C PHE A 120 15.31 -3.23 -8.70
N ASP A 121 14.26 -3.80 -9.28
CA ASP A 121 13.53 -3.14 -10.33
C ASP A 121 12.39 -2.33 -9.68
N LEU A 122 12.75 -1.18 -9.09
CA LEU A 122 11.74 -0.19 -8.69
C LEU A 122 10.86 0.17 -9.89
N HIS A 123 11.39 0.06 -11.11
CA HIS A 123 10.65 0.26 -12.35
C HIS A 123 9.57 -0.80 -12.58
N ALA A 124 9.79 -2.08 -12.24
CA ALA A 124 8.74 -3.12 -12.31
C ALA A 124 7.66 -2.97 -11.22
N LEU A 125 8.00 -2.36 -10.07
CA LEU A 125 7.04 -2.05 -9.00
C LEU A 125 6.21 -0.78 -9.28
N LEU A 126 6.78 0.18 -10.03
CA LEU A 126 6.12 1.45 -10.42
C LEU A 126 5.45 1.38 -11.80
N PHE A 127 5.99 0.59 -12.72
CA PHE A 127 5.54 0.46 -14.10
C PHE A 127 5.18 -0.99 -14.40
N ARG A 128 3.87 -1.22 -14.45
CA ARG A 128 3.17 -2.42 -14.92
C ARG A 128 3.79 -2.91 -16.24
N SER A 129 4.02 -4.24 -16.39
CA SER A 129 4.50 -4.88 -17.62
C SER A 129 3.97 -4.15 -18.87
N TRP A 130 4.86 -3.61 -19.70
CA TRP A 130 4.46 -2.81 -20.87
C TRP A 130 3.91 -3.75 -21.95
N LYS A 131 2.64 -4.12 -21.80
CA LYS A 131 1.81 -4.64 -22.89
C LYS A 131 1.15 -3.44 -23.53
N GLU A 132 1.73 -2.94 -24.62
CA GLU A 132 1.10 -1.88 -25.37
C GLU A 132 0.02 -2.47 -26.29
N GLN A 133 -1.22 -2.04 -26.07
CA GLN A 133 -2.34 -2.35 -26.95
C GLN A 133 -2.25 -1.41 -28.15
N ILE A 134 -1.93 -1.95 -29.33
CA ILE A 134 -1.69 -1.13 -30.53
C ILE A 134 -3.00 -0.84 -31.24
N VAL A 135 -3.84 -1.86 -31.43
CA VAL A 135 -5.12 -1.73 -32.13
C VAL A 135 -6.19 -2.54 -31.41
N THR A 136 -7.30 -1.88 -31.09
CA THR A 136 -8.52 -2.56 -30.67
C THR A 136 -9.65 -2.16 -31.61
N SER A 137 -10.28 -3.14 -32.24
CA SER A 137 -11.51 -2.91 -33.01
C SER A 137 -12.66 -3.61 -32.30
N PHE A 138 -13.73 -2.87 -32.08
CA PHE A 138 -14.94 -3.33 -31.43
C PHE A 138 -16.10 -3.14 -32.39
N ARG A 139 -16.84 -4.21 -32.69
CA ARG A 139 -18.05 -4.18 -33.50
C ARG A 139 -19.14 -4.90 -32.74
N SER A 140 -20.33 -4.30 -32.70
CA SER A 140 -21.51 -4.92 -32.12
C SER A 140 -22.70 -4.75 -33.05
N VAL A 141 -23.58 -5.74 -33.06
CA VAL A 141 -24.90 -5.65 -33.69
C VAL A 141 -25.98 -5.69 -32.61
N PRO A 142 -27.13 -5.03 -32.81
CA PRO A 142 -28.24 -5.10 -31.86
C PRO A 142 -28.68 -6.55 -31.63
N PHE A 143 -28.67 -6.97 -30.37
CA PHE A 143 -29.04 -8.33 -29.97
C PHE A 143 -30.03 -8.32 -28.80
N VAL A 144 -30.65 -9.47 -28.58
CA VAL A 144 -31.67 -9.69 -27.57
C VAL A 144 -31.33 -10.90 -26.70
N LEU A 145 -31.82 -10.90 -25.46
CA LEU A 145 -31.90 -12.11 -24.64
C LEU A 145 -33.27 -12.75 -24.81
N ALA A 146 -33.28 -14.04 -25.11
CA ALA A 146 -34.48 -14.86 -25.17
C ALA A 146 -34.56 -15.81 -23.97
N SER A 147 -35.79 -16.11 -23.52
CA SER A 147 -35.99 -17.03 -22.38
C SER A 147 -35.74 -18.51 -22.71
N SER A 148 -35.83 -18.88 -23.99
CA SER A 148 -35.75 -20.25 -24.45
C SER A 148 -34.85 -20.38 -25.67
N GLU A 149 -34.29 -21.57 -25.86
CA GLU A 149 -33.49 -21.96 -27.01
C GLU A 149 -34.28 -21.93 -28.33
N LEU A 150 -35.61 -21.93 -28.32
CA LEU A 150 -36.36 -21.75 -29.57
C LEU A 150 -36.54 -20.27 -29.96
N GLY A 151 -36.25 -19.31 -29.07
CA GLY A 151 -36.24 -17.88 -29.41
C GLY A 151 -37.61 -17.23 -29.59
N TYR A 152 -38.66 -17.91 -29.15
CA TYR A 152 -39.99 -17.32 -29.09
C TYR A 152 -40.04 -16.18 -28.06
N PRO A 153 -40.86 -15.14 -28.28
CA PRO A 153 -41.11 -14.11 -27.29
C PRO A 153 -41.56 -14.75 -25.98
N PRO A 154 -41.15 -14.20 -24.82
CA PRO A 154 -40.65 -12.84 -24.62
C PRO A 154 -39.13 -12.68 -24.83
N VAL A 155 -38.73 -11.52 -25.39
CA VAL A 155 -37.33 -11.14 -25.66
C VAL A 155 -37.01 -9.76 -25.07
N VAL A 156 -35.76 -9.54 -24.71
CA VAL A 156 -35.27 -8.28 -24.12
C VAL A 156 -34.14 -7.71 -24.96
N HIS A 157 -34.23 -6.43 -25.33
CA HIS A 157 -33.16 -5.74 -26.05
C HIS A 157 -32.05 -5.32 -25.09
N ILE A 158 -30.81 -5.59 -25.47
CA ILE A 158 -29.64 -5.12 -24.72
C ILE A 158 -29.01 -3.97 -25.49
N ASN A 159 -28.77 -2.86 -24.79
CA ASN A 159 -28.00 -1.75 -25.31
C ASN A 159 -26.60 -1.75 -24.70
N VAL A 160 -25.59 -1.99 -25.56
CA VAL A 160 -24.19 -2.09 -25.16
C VAL A 160 -23.42 -0.78 -25.39
N ASP A 161 -24.01 0.21 -26.07
CA ASP A 161 -23.31 1.44 -26.48
C ASP A 161 -22.84 2.29 -25.28
N LYS A 162 -23.46 2.11 -24.11
CA LYS A 162 -23.12 2.80 -22.85
C LYS A 162 -22.44 1.90 -21.82
N ALA A 163 -21.92 0.74 -22.24
CA ALA A 163 -21.30 -0.21 -21.33
C ALA A 163 -19.78 0.00 -21.24
N ASP A 164 -19.32 0.63 -20.16
CA ASP A 164 -17.88 0.77 -19.86
C ASP A 164 -17.27 -0.50 -19.22
N GLN A 165 -18.11 -1.49 -18.92
CA GLN A 165 -17.75 -2.68 -18.16
C GLN A 165 -17.26 -3.82 -19.07
N PRO A 166 -16.37 -4.72 -18.58
CA PRO A 166 -15.87 -5.82 -19.37
C PRO A 166 -16.99 -6.80 -19.74
N LEU A 167 -17.11 -7.11 -21.03
CA LEU A 167 -18.11 -8.03 -21.57
C LEU A 167 -17.57 -9.48 -21.60
N PRO A 168 -18.43 -10.49 -21.41
CA PRO A 168 -18.03 -11.91 -21.34
C PRO A 168 -17.81 -12.52 -22.73
N LEU A 169 -16.75 -12.06 -23.41
CA LEU A 169 -16.38 -12.49 -24.75
C LEU A 169 -15.54 -13.78 -24.69
N THR A 170 -15.84 -14.75 -25.56
CA THR A 170 -15.06 -15.98 -25.74
C THR A 170 -13.93 -15.74 -26.73
N THR A 171 -12.71 -16.14 -26.39
CA THR A 171 -11.57 -16.13 -27.31
C THR A 171 -11.75 -17.23 -28.35
N VAL A 172 -11.79 -16.86 -29.62
CA VAL A 172 -11.99 -17.80 -30.75
C VAL A 172 -10.75 -17.94 -31.60
N PHE A 173 -9.93 -16.89 -31.60
CA PHE A 173 -8.64 -16.88 -32.29
C PHE A 173 -7.58 -16.31 -31.36
N HIS A 174 -6.48 -17.03 -31.24
CA HIS A 174 -5.33 -16.61 -30.44
C HIS A 174 -4.06 -17.05 -31.17
N LYS A 175 -3.38 -16.10 -31.81
CA LYS A 175 -2.16 -16.38 -32.58
C LYS A 175 -1.05 -15.44 -32.16
N LEU A 176 0.08 -16.04 -31.80
CA LEU A 176 1.29 -15.35 -31.41
C LEU A 176 2.26 -15.38 -32.59
N ILE A 177 2.51 -14.22 -33.19
CA ILE A 177 3.37 -14.04 -34.36
C ILE A 177 4.73 -13.52 -33.85
N PRO A 178 5.78 -14.35 -33.90
CA PRO A 178 7.12 -13.89 -33.49
C PRO A 178 7.63 -12.84 -34.48
N ILE A 179 8.30 -11.81 -33.97
CA ILE A 179 8.98 -10.80 -34.79
C ILE A 179 10.43 -11.23 -34.95
N GLU A 180 10.92 -11.29 -36.19
CA GLU A 180 12.30 -11.71 -36.46
C GLU A 180 13.29 -10.75 -35.81
N THR A 181 14.18 -11.30 -34.98
CA THR A 181 15.21 -10.53 -34.29
C THR A 181 16.41 -10.35 -35.20
N THR A 182 16.77 -9.09 -35.48
CA THR A 182 18.03 -8.75 -36.14
C THR A 182 19.17 -8.66 -35.11
N PRO A 183 20.45 -8.87 -35.47
CA PRO A 183 21.56 -8.74 -34.52
C PRO A 183 21.69 -7.34 -33.88
N TYR A 184 21.07 -6.31 -34.45
CA TYR A 184 20.97 -4.97 -33.87
C TYR A 184 20.07 -4.90 -32.61
N THR A 185 19.18 -5.86 -32.39
CA THR A 185 18.29 -5.89 -31.21
C THR A 185 19.06 -6.16 -29.91
N LEU A 186 20.22 -6.83 -29.99
CA LEU A 186 21.16 -7.01 -28.87
C LEU A 186 21.79 -5.69 -28.40
N PHE A 187 21.93 -4.71 -29.30
CA PHE A 187 22.44 -3.38 -28.91
C PHE A 187 21.35 -2.50 -28.30
N GLN A 188 20.10 -2.60 -28.79
CA GLN A 188 18.97 -1.86 -28.22
C GLN A 188 18.62 -2.30 -26.80
N THR A 189 18.80 -3.59 -26.49
CA THR A 189 18.66 -4.13 -25.12
C THR A 189 19.68 -3.57 -24.14
N ILE A 190 20.89 -3.24 -24.59
CA ILE A 190 21.95 -2.63 -23.76
C ILE A 190 21.63 -1.16 -23.44
N ILE A 191 20.87 -0.47 -24.30
CA ILE A 191 20.49 0.95 -24.15
C ILE A 191 19.25 1.11 -23.26
N GLY A 192 18.63 0.02 -22.78
CA GLY A 192 17.52 0.06 -21.83
C GLY A 192 16.14 0.27 -22.45
N ASN A 193 16.03 0.28 -23.78
CA ASN A 193 14.74 0.29 -24.46
C ASN A 193 14.26 -1.16 -24.65
N GLY A 194 13.10 -1.49 -24.07
CA GLY A 194 12.45 -2.78 -24.32
C GLY A 194 12.18 -2.95 -25.82
N TYR A 195 12.43 -4.15 -26.35
CA TYR A 195 12.21 -4.44 -27.78
C TYR A 195 11.02 -5.38 -27.96
N PRO A 196 10.27 -5.25 -29.07
CA PRO A 196 9.12 -6.09 -29.34
C PRO A 196 9.58 -7.50 -29.73
N ILE A 197 9.08 -8.51 -29.03
CA ILE A 197 9.37 -9.93 -29.26
C ILE A 197 8.36 -10.53 -30.23
N ALA A 198 7.09 -10.18 -30.02
CA ALA A 198 5.99 -10.84 -30.67
C ALA A 198 4.77 -9.95 -30.75
N LEU A 199 4.01 -10.16 -31.82
CA LEU A 199 2.69 -9.60 -32.02
C LEU A 199 1.66 -10.66 -31.64
N LEU A 200 0.80 -10.36 -30.69
CA LEU A 200 -0.28 -11.24 -30.26
C LEU A 200 -1.61 -10.74 -30.83
N ASP A 201 -2.15 -11.49 -31.77
CA ASP A 201 -3.47 -11.29 -32.34
C ASP A 201 -4.50 -12.14 -31.59
N GLU A 202 -5.47 -11.47 -30.97
CA GLU A 202 -6.53 -12.09 -30.19
C GLU A 202 -7.90 -11.63 -30.71
N GLU A 203 -8.74 -12.57 -31.15
CA GLU A 203 -10.14 -12.30 -31.45
C GLU A 203 -11.05 -12.92 -30.39
N LYS A 204 -11.96 -12.09 -29.89
CA LYS A 204 -13.03 -12.51 -28.98
C LYS A 204 -14.38 -12.22 -29.59
N ILE A 205 -15.32 -13.14 -29.45
CA ILE A 205 -16.70 -12.94 -29.87
C ILE A 205 -17.67 -13.18 -28.72
N LEU A 206 -18.88 -12.65 -28.84
CA LEU A 206 -20.02 -13.09 -28.07
C LEU A 206 -20.87 -14.03 -28.94
N PRO A 207 -20.78 -15.35 -28.75
CA PRO A 207 -21.43 -16.31 -29.64
C PRO A 207 -22.95 -16.33 -29.42
N VAL A 208 -23.69 -16.64 -30.48
CA VAL A 208 -25.14 -16.81 -30.43
C VAL A 208 -25.47 -18.10 -29.66
N GLY A 209 -26.52 -18.07 -28.84
CA GLY A 209 -26.95 -19.21 -28.02
C GLY A 209 -26.21 -19.33 -26.68
N LYS A 210 -25.23 -18.46 -26.38
CA LYS A 210 -24.60 -18.42 -25.07
C LYS A 210 -25.59 -17.92 -24.01
N VAL A 211 -25.60 -18.55 -22.85
CA VAL A 211 -26.42 -18.12 -21.70
C VAL A 211 -25.69 -17.01 -20.96
N LEU A 212 -26.36 -15.87 -20.79
CA LEU A 212 -25.84 -14.73 -20.06
C LEU A 212 -26.89 -14.19 -19.08
N THR A 213 -26.39 -13.59 -18.00
CA THR A 213 -27.15 -12.76 -17.08
C THR A 213 -26.84 -11.29 -17.36
N ALA A 214 -27.86 -10.51 -17.68
CA ALA A 214 -27.79 -9.06 -17.82
C ALA A 214 -28.29 -8.40 -16.53
N ILE A 215 -27.51 -7.47 -15.97
CA ILE A 215 -27.91 -6.63 -14.84
C ILE A 215 -27.86 -5.17 -15.28
N GLY A 216 -28.99 -4.48 -15.21
CA GLY A 216 -29.05 -3.11 -15.66
C GLY A 216 -30.38 -2.43 -15.39
N LEU A 217 -30.45 -1.19 -15.82
CA LEU A 217 -31.65 -0.37 -15.71
C LEU A 217 -32.64 -0.77 -16.81
N LEU A 218 -33.86 -1.09 -16.40
CA LEU A 218 -34.96 -1.39 -17.31
C LEU A 218 -35.58 -0.10 -17.85
N ARG A 219 -35.79 -0.06 -19.17
CA ARG A 219 -36.54 0.98 -19.86
C ARG A 219 -37.57 0.34 -20.80
N ALA A 220 -38.81 0.80 -20.72
CA ALA A 220 -39.82 0.46 -21.72
C ALA A 220 -39.60 1.30 -22.98
N LYS A 221 -39.62 0.67 -24.14
CA LYS A 221 -39.65 1.35 -25.43
C LYS A 221 -41.09 1.48 -25.90
N GLY A 222 -41.41 2.54 -26.67
CA GLY A 222 -42.75 2.83 -27.18
C GLY A 222 -43.39 1.68 -27.98
N ASP A 223 -42.58 0.79 -28.55
CA ASP A 223 -43.04 -0.40 -29.30
C ASP A 223 -43.48 -1.58 -28.41
N GLY A 224 -43.55 -1.41 -27.08
CA GLY A 224 -43.87 -2.48 -26.13
C GLY A 224 -42.71 -3.47 -25.88
N SER A 225 -41.51 -3.14 -26.37
CA SER A 225 -40.28 -3.90 -26.13
C SER A 225 -39.53 -3.36 -24.91
N VAL A 226 -38.82 -4.24 -24.21
CA VAL A 226 -38.06 -3.90 -23.00
C VAL A 226 -36.58 -3.79 -23.37
N GLU A 227 -35.95 -2.70 -22.96
CA GLU A 227 -34.53 -2.42 -23.16
C GLU A 227 -33.81 -2.42 -21.81
N ILE A 228 -32.70 -3.13 -21.71
CA ILE A 228 -31.79 -3.10 -20.55
C ILE A 228 -30.55 -2.29 -20.93
N THR A 229 -30.26 -1.27 -20.13
CA THR A 229 -29.08 -0.41 -20.26
C THR A 229 -28.12 -0.59 -19.09
N SER A 230 -26.82 -0.41 -19.34
CA SER A 230 -25.78 -0.49 -18.31
C SER A 230 -25.98 0.52 -17.17
N CYS A 231 -25.68 0.09 -15.94
CA CYS A 231 -25.66 0.95 -14.76
C CYS A 231 -24.18 1.20 -14.35
N PRO A 232 -23.72 2.46 -14.26
CA PRO A 232 -22.32 2.78 -13.99
C PRO A 232 -21.85 2.34 -12.60
N ASP A 233 -22.77 2.23 -11.64
CA ASP A 233 -22.46 1.89 -10.25
C ASP A 233 -22.14 0.40 -10.04
N ILE A 234 -22.47 -0.46 -11.01
CA ILE A 234 -22.34 -1.91 -10.91
C ILE A 234 -21.15 -2.37 -11.76
N PRO A 235 -20.34 -3.34 -11.31
CA PRO A 235 -19.15 -3.77 -12.05
C PRO A 235 -19.45 -4.75 -13.20
N PHE A 236 -20.67 -5.28 -13.28
CA PHE A 236 -21.07 -6.32 -14.22
C PHE A 236 -22.36 -5.91 -14.94
N PHE A 237 -22.29 -5.73 -16.26
CA PHE A 237 -23.45 -5.48 -17.10
C PHE A 237 -23.95 -6.79 -17.69
N LEU A 238 -23.05 -7.53 -18.35
CA LEU A 238 -23.28 -8.88 -18.85
C LEU A 238 -22.28 -9.81 -18.19
N SER A 239 -22.76 -10.95 -17.68
CA SER A 239 -21.90 -11.98 -17.08
C SER A 239 -22.44 -13.37 -17.39
N GLU A 240 -21.57 -14.37 -17.40
CA GLU A 240 -21.97 -15.78 -17.48
C GLU A 240 -22.52 -16.29 -16.14
N LEU A 241 -22.12 -15.62 -15.05
CA LEU A 241 -22.52 -15.96 -13.69
C LEU A 241 -24.01 -15.71 -13.46
N THR A 242 -24.62 -16.52 -12.61
CA THR A 242 -25.95 -16.27 -12.06
C THR A 242 -25.91 -15.07 -11.09
N LYS A 243 -27.07 -14.47 -10.84
CA LYS A 243 -27.19 -13.40 -9.84
C LYS A 243 -26.63 -13.84 -8.47
N ASP A 244 -26.91 -15.06 -8.05
CA ASP A 244 -26.48 -15.58 -6.75
C ASP A 244 -24.96 -15.80 -6.70
N GLU A 245 -24.36 -16.31 -7.77
CA GLU A 245 -22.90 -16.43 -7.90
C GLU A 245 -22.21 -15.06 -7.90
N MET A 246 -22.80 -14.07 -8.59
CA MET A 246 -22.27 -12.69 -8.60
C MET A 246 -22.33 -12.07 -7.20
N GLN A 247 -23.41 -12.31 -6.45
CA GLN A 247 -23.51 -11.88 -5.06
C GLN A 247 -22.49 -12.60 -4.18
N ALA A 248 -22.31 -13.91 -4.33
CA ALA A 248 -21.31 -14.67 -3.58
C ALA A 248 -19.88 -14.16 -3.88
N GLN A 249 -19.58 -13.82 -5.13
CA GLN A 249 -18.29 -13.27 -5.54
C GLN A 249 -18.06 -11.87 -4.93
N LEU A 250 -19.06 -10.98 -4.93
CA LEU A 250 -18.97 -9.66 -4.30
C LEU A 250 -18.92 -9.77 -2.76
N ALA A 251 -19.65 -10.71 -2.16
CA ALA A 251 -19.65 -10.98 -0.73
C ALA A 251 -18.30 -11.53 -0.24
N SER A 252 -17.71 -12.46 -0.97
CA SER A 252 -16.36 -12.98 -0.66
C SER A 252 -15.31 -11.88 -0.82
N ARG A 253 -15.35 -11.09 -1.90
CA ARG A 253 -14.42 -9.98 -2.13
C ARG A 253 -14.53 -8.90 -1.06
N SER A 254 -15.75 -8.50 -0.68
CA SER A 254 -15.97 -7.54 0.40
C SER A 254 -15.48 -8.09 1.75
N ARG A 255 -15.72 -9.37 2.05
CA ARG A 255 -15.21 -10.02 3.27
C ARG A 255 -13.68 -10.04 3.31
N ILE A 256 -13.01 -10.36 2.20
CA ILE A 256 -11.55 -10.34 2.09
C ILE A 256 -11.00 -8.93 2.31
N LEU A 257 -11.59 -7.91 1.66
CA LEU A 257 -11.16 -6.52 1.83
C LEU A 257 -11.39 -6.02 3.25
N PHE A 258 -12.52 -6.37 3.86
CA PHE A 258 -12.84 -6.03 5.25
C PHE A 258 -11.79 -6.60 6.20
N TRP A 259 -11.58 -7.92 6.21
CA TRP A 259 -10.61 -8.53 7.11
C TRP A 259 -9.16 -8.10 6.81
N GLY A 260 -8.81 -7.93 5.54
CA GLY A 260 -7.51 -7.39 5.14
C GLY A 260 -7.26 -5.98 5.70
N SER A 261 -8.26 -5.11 5.63
CA SER A 261 -8.16 -3.74 6.20
C SER A 261 -8.07 -3.72 7.73
N VAL A 262 -8.79 -4.61 8.42
CA VAL A 262 -8.73 -4.75 9.88
C VAL A 262 -7.33 -5.22 10.31
N VAL A 263 -6.79 -6.26 9.66
CA VAL A 263 -5.45 -6.78 9.97
C VAL A 263 -4.38 -5.72 9.71
N LEU A 264 -4.42 -5.05 8.55
CA LEU A 264 -3.45 -3.99 8.23
C LEU A 264 -3.58 -2.77 9.17
N GLY A 265 -4.81 -2.41 9.55
CA GLY A 265 -5.07 -1.33 10.49
C GLY A 265 -4.50 -1.61 11.87
N THR A 266 -4.74 -2.81 12.41
CA THR A 266 -4.17 -3.22 13.71
C THR A 266 -2.64 -3.26 13.69
N LEU A 267 -2.03 -3.76 12.60
CA LEU A 267 -0.58 -3.77 12.42
C LEU A 267 -0.01 -2.34 12.40
N SER A 268 -0.65 -1.43 11.67
CA SER A 268 -0.23 -0.03 11.59
C SER A 268 -0.27 0.66 12.96
N VAL A 269 -1.36 0.50 13.71
CA VAL A 269 -1.48 1.05 15.08
C VAL A 269 -0.39 0.50 15.99
N GLY A 270 -0.08 -0.80 15.90
CA GLY A 270 1.00 -1.42 16.66
C GLY A 270 2.38 -0.84 16.32
N LEU A 271 2.69 -0.69 15.03
CA LEU A 271 3.98 -0.14 14.57
C LEU A 271 4.15 1.34 14.95
N LEU A 272 3.12 2.17 14.73
CA LEU A 272 3.14 3.58 15.11
C LEU A 272 3.23 3.75 16.63
N GLY A 273 2.45 2.98 17.39
CA GLY A 273 2.50 2.97 18.85
C GLY A 273 3.90 2.58 19.37
N HIS A 274 4.52 1.56 18.78
CA HIS A 274 5.87 1.15 19.13
C HIS A 274 6.92 2.21 18.79
N ALA A 275 6.81 2.84 17.62
CA ALA A 275 7.72 3.92 17.21
C ALA A 275 7.61 5.14 18.14
N ILE A 276 6.38 5.54 18.51
CA ILE A 276 6.12 6.63 19.46
C ILE A 276 6.70 6.28 20.83
N TYR A 277 6.46 5.07 21.34
CA TYR A 277 7.00 4.62 22.62
C TYR A 277 8.54 4.62 22.63
N ARG A 278 9.17 4.12 21.58
CA ARG A 278 10.64 4.10 21.44
C ARG A 278 11.21 5.52 21.37
N SER A 279 10.55 6.42 20.64
CA SER A 279 10.94 7.82 20.55
C SER A 279 10.81 8.53 21.91
N TRP A 280 9.68 8.31 22.61
CA TRP A 280 9.46 8.86 23.95
C TRP A 280 10.49 8.37 24.95
N LYS A 281 10.83 7.07 24.94
CA LYS A 281 11.89 6.51 25.78
C LYS A 281 13.26 7.12 25.49
N ARG A 282 13.62 7.32 24.21
CA ARG A 282 14.85 8.01 23.81
C ARG A 282 14.87 9.46 24.29
N ILE A 283 13.75 10.18 24.17
CA ILE A 283 13.63 11.56 24.64
C ILE A 283 13.75 11.62 26.17
N LYS A 284 13.10 10.72 26.90
CA LYS A 284 13.16 10.64 28.36
C LYS A 284 14.59 10.43 28.85
N LEU A 285 15.32 9.45 28.29
CA LEU A 285 16.72 9.21 28.62
C LEU A 285 17.63 10.39 28.27
N ARG A 286 17.38 11.09 27.15
CA ARG A 286 18.10 12.32 26.80
C ARG A 286 17.81 13.47 27.76
N ARG A 287 16.58 13.59 28.27
CA ARG A 287 16.22 14.60 29.29
C ARG A 287 16.95 14.32 30.60
N GLU A 288 16.95 13.06 31.04
CA GLU A 288 17.69 12.63 32.24
C GLU A 288 19.20 12.88 32.09
N ALA A 289 19.79 12.58 30.92
CA ALA A 289 21.20 12.86 30.64
C ALA A 289 21.53 14.37 30.62
N ARG A 290 20.64 15.21 30.07
CA ARG A 290 20.82 16.68 30.08
C ARG A 290 20.74 17.25 31.49
N GLN A 291 19.80 16.77 32.31
CA GLN A 291 19.72 17.18 33.71
C GLN A 291 20.98 16.78 34.46
N ALA A 292 21.50 15.57 34.25
CA ALA A 292 22.78 15.16 34.84
C ALA A 292 23.96 16.03 34.38
N GLN A 293 23.99 16.47 33.12
CA GLN A 293 24.99 17.39 32.61
C GLN A 293 24.87 18.79 33.23
N GLN A 294 23.66 19.35 33.33
CA GLN A 294 23.43 20.65 33.96
C GLN A 294 23.83 20.63 35.45
N MET A 295 23.45 19.58 36.18
CA MET A 295 23.87 19.40 37.58
C MET A 295 25.39 19.32 37.71
N PHE A 296 26.07 18.71 36.73
CA PHE A 296 27.54 18.65 36.72
C PHE A 296 28.17 20.02 36.41
N GLU A 297 27.61 20.77 35.46
CA GLU A 297 28.07 22.12 35.08
C GLU A 297 27.82 23.13 36.21
N GLU A 298 26.62 23.15 36.81
CA GLU A 298 26.30 23.97 37.99
C GLU A 298 27.21 23.66 39.19
N ALA A 299 27.54 22.38 39.42
CA ALA A 299 28.49 22.00 40.46
C ALA A 299 29.90 22.55 40.17
N GLU A 300 30.33 22.51 38.90
CA GLU A 300 31.62 23.08 38.49
C GLU A 300 31.65 24.60 38.63
N ASP A 301 30.58 25.31 38.21
CA ASP A 301 30.46 26.76 38.33
C ASP A 301 30.37 27.22 39.80
N ALA A 302 29.65 26.52 40.67
CA ALA A 302 29.61 26.82 42.11
C ALA A 302 30.99 26.65 42.79
N ILE A 303 31.86 25.79 42.23
CA ILE A 303 33.26 25.69 42.65
C ILE A 303 34.09 26.85 42.07
N GLN A 304 33.71 27.40 40.91
CA GLN A 304 34.37 28.57 40.32
C GLN A 304 34.00 29.90 40.98
N GLU A 305 32.75 30.14 41.37
CA GLU A 305 32.32 31.40 42.01
C GLU A 305 32.86 31.55 43.44
N ASP A 306 32.95 30.47 44.22
CA ASP A 306 33.60 30.53 45.54
C ASP A 306 35.09 30.92 45.46
N ASP A 307 35.72 30.66 44.30
CA ASP A 307 37.11 30.99 44.00
C ASP A 307 37.37 32.50 43.88
N SER A 308 36.39 33.27 43.37
CA SER A 308 36.50 34.72 43.17
C SER A 308 36.06 35.53 44.40
N SER A 309 35.34 34.92 45.33
CA SER A 309 34.95 35.56 46.60
C SER A 309 36.07 35.60 47.66
N ASP A 310 37.19 34.91 47.40
CA ASP A 310 38.31 34.73 48.33
C ASP A 310 39.45 35.75 48.07
N GLU A 311 39.12 36.96 47.58
CA GLU A 311 40.07 38.05 47.28
C GLU A 311 40.46 38.92 48.50
N GLY A 312 40.13 38.49 49.73
CA GLY A 312 40.60 39.14 50.96
C GLY A 312 42.09 38.87 51.24
N GLU A 313 42.70 39.61 52.19
CA GLU A 313 44.05 39.31 52.68
C GLU A 313 44.09 37.94 53.39
N ILE A 314 44.33 36.87 52.63
CA ILE A 314 44.53 35.53 53.15
C ILE A 314 45.97 35.46 53.70
N GLY A 315 46.13 35.19 55.00
CA GLY A 315 47.45 34.98 55.60
C GLY A 315 48.17 33.75 55.01
N ASP A 316 49.50 33.84 54.85
CA ASP A 316 50.34 32.83 54.17
C ASP A 316 50.14 31.38 54.66
N GLY A 317 49.75 31.19 55.92
CA GLY A 317 49.47 29.87 56.50
C GLY A 317 48.18 29.19 56.02
N GLN A 318 47.28 29.92 55.34
CA GLN A 318 45.96 29.45 54.92
C GLN A 318 45.86 29.18 53.42
N LEU A 319 46.92 29.45 52.65
CA LEU A 319 46.93 29.29 51.20
C LEU A 319 47.16 27.84 50.76
N CYS A 320 46.46 27.43 49.70
CA CYS A 320 46.57 26.14 49.04
C CYS A 320 48.02 25.87 48.62
N VAL A 321 48.55 24.71 49.02
CA VAL A 321 49.97 24.34 48.77
C VAL A 321 50.30 24.12 47.29
N VAL A 322 49.28 23.94 46.44
CA VAL A 322 49.45 23.66 45.00
C VAL A 322 49.45 24.94 44.16
N CYS A 323 48.47 25.82 44.36
CA CYS A 323 48.35 27.05 43.55
C CYS A 323 48.88 28.30 44.23
N LEU A 324 49.08 28.27 45.57
CA LEU A 324 49.56 29.39 46.39
C LEU A 324 48.75 30.71 46.21
N ARG A 325 47.51 30.62 45.74
CA ARG A 325 46.67 31.78 45.43
C ARG A 325 45.34 31.82 46.18
N ARG A 326 44.90 30.68 46.74
CA ARG A 326 43.52 30.48 47.22
C ARG A 326 43.51 29.78 48.55
N ARG A 327 42.51 30.02 49.39
CA ARG A 327 42.43 29.39 50.71
C ARG A 327 42.21 27.88 50.64
N ARG A 328 42.74 27.18 51.63
CA ARG A 328 42.51 25.74 51.82
C ARG A 328 41.07 25.53 52.26
N LYS A 329 40.28 24.85 51.44
CA LYS A 329 38.86 24.54 51.70
C LYS A 329 38.50 23.07 51.42
N ALA A 330 39.46 22.24 51.04
CA ALA A 330 39.25 20.82 50.74
C ALA A 330 40.17 19.91 51.57
N ALA A 331 39.57 18.93 52.23
CA ALA A 331 40.26 17.87 52.96
C ALA A 331 40.19 16.54 52.17
N PHE A 332 41.28 15.78 52.21
CA PHE A 332 41.37 14.49 51.55
C PHE A 332 41.00 13.34 52.48
N ILE A 333 40.23 12.36 52.00
CA ILE A 333 39.84 11.17 52.78
C ILE A 333 40.64 9.95 52.29
N PRO A 334 41.23 9.15 53.20
CA PRO A 334 40.99 9.13 54.65
C PRO A 334 41.95 9.98 55.51
N CYS A 335 42.99 10.59 54.94
CA CYS A 335 44.07 11.21 55.73
C CYS A 335 43.68 12.49 56.49
N GLY A 336 42.58 13.14 56.12
CA GLY A 336 42.03 14.34 56.77
C GLY A 336 42.77 15.66 56.48
N HIS A 337 43.81 15.65 55.64
CA HIS A 337 44.63 16.84 55.40
C HIS A 337 43.90 17.93 54.60
N LEU A 338 43.68 19.09 55.22
CA LEU A 338 43.12 20.30 54.62
C LEU A 338 44.24 21.17 54.03
N VAL A 339 44.67 20.87 52.80
CA VAL A 339 45.88 21.50 52.19
C VAL A 339 45.67 22.11 50.82
N CYS A 340 44.54 21.83 50.19
CA CYS A 340 44.22 22.32 48.86
C CYS A 340 42.96 23.21 48.88
N CYS A 341 42.89 24.15 47.94
CA CYS A 341 41.60 24.74 47.56
C CYS A 341 40.79 23.69 46.78
N CYS A 342 39.47 23.90 46.64
CA CYS A 342 38.56 22.95 45.98
C CYS A 342 39.01 22.60 44.54
N LYS A 343 39.42 23.60 43.73
CA LYS A 343 39.88 23.33 42.35
C LYS A 343 41.15 22.49 42.28
N CYS A 344 42.14 22.78 43.13
CA CYS A 344 43.37 22.00 43.16
C CYS A 344 43.14 20.59 43.73
N ALA A 345 42.27 20.45 44.73
CA ALA A 345 41.92 19.15 45.29
C ALA A 345 41.21 18.25 44.27
N LEU A 346 40.25 18.80 43.51
CA LEU A 346 39.57 18.08 42.42
C LEU A 346 40.53 17.65 41.31
N ARG A 347 41.54 18.48 40.99
CA ARG A 347 42.57 18.10 40.01
C ARG A 347 43.41 16.92 40.52
N VAL A 348 43.85 16.98 41.78
CA VAL A 348 44.62 15.90 42.41
C VAL A 348 43.79 14.61 42.50
N GLU A 349 42.51 14.69 42.85
CA GLU A 349 41.60 13.54 42.90
C GLU A 349 41.39 12.88 41.52
N ARG A 350 41.45 13.65 40.43
CA ARG A 350 41.29 13.16 39.04
C ARG A 350 42.57 12.59 38.43
N GLU A 351 43.70 12.60 39.14
CA GLU A 351 44.95 11.98 38.65
C GLU A 351 44.88 10.45 38.68
N ILE A 352 45.71 9.78 37.87
CA ILE A 352 45.72 8.31 37.72
C ILE A 352 46.08 7.62 39.05
N ASP A 353 46.90 8.28 39.88
CA ASP A 353 47.29 7.83 41.22
C ASP A 353 47.19 9.01 42.20
N PRO A 354 46.00 9.23 42.80
CA PRO A 354 45.72 10.45 43.56
C PRO A 354 46.34 10.36 44.96
N LEU A 355 47.46 11.05 45.17
CA LEU A 355 48.17 11.08 46.45
C LEU A 355 48.01 12.42 47.16
N CYS A 356 47.85 12.40 48.49
CA CYS A 356 47.81 13.62 49.29
C CYS A 356 49.13 14.41 49.16
N PRO A 357 49.11 15.70 48.78
CA PRO A 357 50.32 16.51 48.65
C PRO A 357 51.15 16.65 49.94
N MET A 358 50.54 16.41 51.11
CA MET A 358 51.24 16.45 52.40
C MET A 358 51.82 15.12 52.83
N CYS A 359 50.98 14.08 52.91
CA CYS A 359 51.36 12.80 53.50
C CYS A 359 51.58 11.68 52.48
N ARG A 360 51.32 11.95 51.20
CA ARG A 360 51.40 10.98 50.08
C ARG A 360 50.56 9.72 50.29
N GLN A 361 49.50 9.80 51.09
CA GLN A 361 48.53 8.73 51.25
C GLN A 361 47.51 8.76 50.10
N ASP A 362 47.07 7.59 49.64
CA ASP A 362 46.03 7.44 48.62
C ASP A 362 44.74 8.16 49.02
N ILE A 363 44.25 8.98 48.10
CA ILE A 363 43.01 9.74 48.24
C ILE A 363 41.88 8.90 47.64
N ARG A 364 40.81 8.70 48.41
CA ARG A 364 39.57 8.09 47.88
C ARG A 364 38.65 9.10 47.25
N TYR A 365 38.50 10.24 47.91
CA TYR A 365 37.77 11.40 47.42
C TYR A 365 38.14 12.63 48.25
N MET A 366 37.86 13.82 47.72
CA MET A 366 37.97 15.08 48.46
C MET A 366 36.63 15.48 49.08
N MET A 367 36.66 16.13 50.25
CA MET A 367 35.49 16.74 50.88
C MET A 367 35.72 18.24 51.10
N ARG A 368 34.74 19.06 50.73
CA ARG A 368 34.78 20.52 50.96
C ARG A 368 34.44 20.81 52.41
N ILE A 369 35.24 21.65 53.06
CA ILE A 369 35.03 22.16 54.41
C ILE A 369 34.49 23.58 54.31
N TYR A 370 33.42 23.85 55.04
CA TYR A 370 32.85 25.19 55.19
C TYR A 370 33.23 25.71 56.58
N ASP A 371 33.94 26.84 56.63
CA ASP A 371 34.24 27.54 57.87
C ASP A 371 32.94 28.18 58.39
N SER A 372 32.64 28.03 59.68
CA SER A 372 31.42 28.55 60.34
C SER A 372 31.48 30.03 60.65
#